data_AF-A0A485KEC2-F1
#
_entry.id   AF-A0A485KEC2-F1
#
_cell.length_a   1.000
_cell.length_b   1.000
_cell.length_c   1.000
_cell.angle_alpha   90.00
_cell.angle_beta   90.00
_cell.angle_gamma   90.00
#
_symmetry.space_group_name_H-M   'P 1'
#
loop_
_entity.id
_entity.type
_entity.pdbx_description
1 polymer ?
#
loop_
_entity_poly.entity_id
_entity_poly.type
_entity_poly.pdbx_seq_one_letter_code
_entity_poly.pdbx_strand_id
1 'polypeptide(L)'
;MTVDKTYNHMESSIEISPTYPRRVSLLEMSSVELAVVSLRVLEAYWAVQKPRQYCWVDLTHAFEIAHTAGRQQRCRDRFRTNGTVYLEAVLRNQPWGDFSQMYGGDDGTLQLPFNRG
;
A
#
# COMPACT_ATOMS: atom_id res chain seq x y z
N MET A 1 11.06 -16.61 21.99
CA MET A 1 10.97 -16.00 23.33
C MET A 1 9.55 -15.48 23.47
N THR A 2 8.70 -16.26 24.10
CA THR A 2 7.33 -15.88 24.46
C THR A 2 7.40 -15.14 25.79
N VAL A 3 6.94 -13.90 25.83
CA VAL A 3 6.77 -13.14 27.07
C VAL A 3 5.33 -13.33 27.49
N ASP A 4 5.13 -13.98 28.63
CA ASP A 4 3.80 -14.18 29.18
C ASP A 4 3.28 -12.86 29.76
N LYS A 5 2.05 -12.50 29.42
CA LYS A 5 1.49 -11.19 29.75
C LYS A 5 0.48 -11.35 30.88
N THR A 6 0.81 -10.84 32.06
CA THR A 6 -0.07 -10.94 33.23
C THR A 6 -1.10 -9.81 33.22
N TYR A 7 -2.38 -10.16 33.17
CA TYR A 7 -3.51 -9.22 33.12
C TYR A 7 -3.97 -8.76 34.52
N ASN A 8 -3.10 -8.85 35.52
CA ASN A 8 -3.46 -8.60 36.91
C ASN A 8 -3.33 -7.11 37.30
N HIS A 9 -3.02 -6.21 36.36
CA HIS A 9 -2.91 -4.77 36.58
C HIS A 9 -3.75 -4.00 35.55
N MET A 10 -4.23 -2.79 35.92
CA MET A 10 -5.05 -1.93 35.04
C MET A 10 -4.36 -1.54 33.73
N GLU A 11 -3.02 -1.52 33.72
CA GLU A 11 -2.22 -1.45 32.50
C GLU A 11 -1.26 -2.63 32.43
N SER A 12 -1.24 -3.29 31.28
CA SER A 12 -0.28 -4.35 30.97
C SER A 12 0.54 -3.93 29.75
N SER A 13 1.82 -3.63 29.95
CA SER A 13 2.77 -3.37 28.86
C SER A 13 3.38 -4.68 28.35
N ILE A 14 3.72 -4.75 27.06
CA ILE A 14 4.59 -5.80 26.50
C ILE A 14 5.90 -5.12 26.16
N GLU A 15 7.02 -5.69 26.59
CA GLU A 15 8.32 -5.31 26.05
C GLU A 15 8.52 -5.99 24.69
N ILE A 16 8.54 -5.18 23.64
CA ILE A 16 8.87 -5.63 22.28
C ILE A 16 10.30 -5.19 21.98
N SER A 17 11.11 -6.12 21.46
CA SER A 17 12.46 -5.78 21.01
C SER A 17 12.42 -4.63 19.99
N PRO A 18 13.21 -3.55 20.17
CA PRO A 18 13.24 -2.41 19.24
C PRO A 18 13.59 -2.81 17.80
N THR A 19 14.27 -3.95 17.61
CA THR A 19 14.64 -4.47 16.29
C THR A 19 13.57 -5.33 15.64
N TYR A 20 12.55 -5.76 16.39
CA TYR A 20 11.52 -6.67 15.89
C TYR A 20 10.76 -6.12 14.68
N PRO A 21 10.26 -4.86 14.66
CA PRO A 21 9.54 -4.32 13.50
C PRO A 21 10.40 -4.28 12.22
N ARG A 22 11.70 -3.99 12.37
CA ARG A 22 12.66 -4.03 11.25
C ARG A 22 12.86 -5.45 10.74
N ARG A 23 13.00 -6.43 11.63
CA ARG A 23 13.16 -7.84 11.26
C ARG A 23 11.96 -8.32 10.45
N VAL A 24 10.76 -8.06 10.95
CA VAL A 24 9.51 -8.42 10.28
C VAL A 24 9.45 -7.76 8.90
N SER A 25 9.69 -6.45 8.81
CA SER A 25 9.57 -5.71 7.53
C SER A 25 10.63 -6.09 6.51
N LEU A 26 11.88 -6.32 6.94
CA LEU A 26 13.01 -6.51 6.03
C LEU A 26 13.27 -7.97 5.67
N LEU A 27 12.93 -8.91 6.57
CA LEU A 27 13.24 -10.32 6.40
C LEU A 27 11.99 -11.15 6.19
N GLU A 28 10.95 -10.95 7.01
CA GLU A 28 9.77 -11.81 7.01
C GLU A 28 8.73 -11.38 5.96
N MET A 29 8.57 -10.08 5.73
CA MET A 29 7.60 -9.49 4.80
C MET A 29 8.23 -9.06 3.47
N SER A 30 9.15 -9.86 2.94
CA SER A 30 9.98 -9.51 1.78
C SER A 30 9.55 -10.18 0.47
N SER A 31 8.65 -11.17 0.51
CA SER A 31 8.25 -11.93 -0.68
C SER A 31 7.11 -11.28 -1.48
N VAL A 32 7.11 -11.52 -2.79
CA VAL A 32 6.07 -11.00 -3.70
C VAL A 32 4.74 -11.72 -3.45
N GLU A 33 4.79 -13.01 -3.12
CA GLU A 33 3.62 -13.84 -2.85
C GLU A 33 2.87 -13.31 -1.62
N LEU A 34 3.60 -12.96 -0.56
CA LEU A 34 3.00 -12.35 0.62
C LEU A 34 2.41 -10.99 0.27
N ALA A 35 3.13 -10.14 -0.49
CA ALA A 35 2.61 -8.85 -0.91
C ALA A 35 1.30 -8.96 -1.71
N VAL A 36 1.20 -9.95 -2.60
CA VAL A 36 -0.03 -10.23 -3.37
C VAL A 36 -1.19 -10.62 -2.46
N VAL A 37 -0.97 -11.58 -1.55
CA VAL A 37 -2.01 -12.02 -0.61
C VAL A 37 -2.42 -10.88 0.31
N SER A 38 -1.45 -10.15 0.87
CA SER A 38 -1.71 -9.01 1.75
C SER A 38 -2.48 -7.89 1.03
N LEU A 39 -2.17 -7.58 -0.22
CA LEU A 39 -2.93 -6.59 -0.98
C LEU A 39 -4.38 -7.04 -1.17
N ARG A 40 -4.64 -8.30 -1.53
CA ARG A 40 -6.02 -8.78 -1.78
C ARG A 40 -6.96 -8.72 -0.58
N VAL A 41 -6.41 -8.74 0.63
CA VAL A 41 -7.18 -8.62 1.87
C VAL A 41 -7.04 -7.26 2.54
N LEU A 42 -6.22 -6.36 1.97
CA LEU A 42 -6.07 -5.01 2.46
C LEU A 42 -7.34 -4.22 2.16
N GLU A 43 -7.83 -3.45 3.13
CA GLU A 43 -8.95 -2.55 2.91
C GLU A 43 -8.63 -1.58 1.76
N ALA A 44 -9.63 -1.35 0.89
CA ALA A 44 -9.50 -0.47 -0.27
C ALA A 44 -8.93 0.91 0.08
N TYR A 45 -9.31 1.47 1.23
CA TYR A 45 -8.78 2.75 1.70
C TYR A 45 -7.25 2.77 1.77
N TRP A 46 -6.62 1.68 2.22
CA TRP A 46 -5.17 1.61 2.35
C TRP A 46 -4.44 1.21 1.07
N ALA A 47 -5.15 0.77 0.04
CA ALA A 47 -4.54 0.24 -1.18
C ALA A 47 -3.70 1.28 -1.91
N VAL A 48 -4.26 2.48 -2.14
CA VAL A 48 -3.56 3.58 -2.83
C VAL A 48 -3.07 4.68 -1.90
N GLN A 49 -3.58 4.77 -0.66
CA GLN A 49 -3.14 5.73 0.37
C GLN A 49 -1.79 5.38 1.03
N LYS A 50 -0.93 4.61 0.35
CA LYS A 50 0.45 4.37 0.80
C LYS A 50 1.32 5.58 0.44
N PRO A 51 2.31 5.96 1.27
CA PRO A 51 3.26 7.02 0.93
C PRO A 51 4.28 6.54 -0.14
N ARG A 52 3.79 6.21 -1.33
CA ARG A 52 4.58 5.81 -2.49
C ARG A 52 4.36 6.80 -3.62
N GLN A 53 5.47 7.28 -4.16
CA GLN A 53 5.47 8.05 -5.39
C GLN A 53 5.43 7.09 -6.57
N TYR A 54 4.26 6.93 -7.17
CA TYR A 54 4.06 6.13 -8.37
C TYR A 54 4.88 6.68 -9.55
N CYS A 55 5.27 5.77 -10.42
CA CYS A 55 6.04 6.07 -11.62
C CYS A 55 5.20 5.83 -12.89
N TRP A 56 4.38 4.79 -12.88
CA TRP A 56 3.52 4.42 -14.01
C TRP A 56 2.12 4.03 -13.56
N VAL A 57 1.15 4.24 -14.44
CA VAL A 57 -0.20 3.66 -14.27
C VAL A 57 -0.16 2.17 -14.59
N ASP A 58 0.48 1.79 -15.69
CA ASP A 58 0.45 0.46 -16.29
C ASP A 58 1.84 -0.21 -16.33
N LEU A 59 1.86 -1.55 -16.36
CA LEU A 59 3.05 -2.39 -16.43
C LEU A 59 3.79 -2.24 -17.78
N THR A 60 3.13 -1.75 -18.83
CA THR A 60 3.74 -1.50 -20.15
C THR A 60 4.38 -0.11 -20.30
N HIS A 61 4.35 0.71 -19.25
CA HIS A 61 4.94 2.05 -19.19
C HIS A 61 4.32 3.04 -20.18
N ALA A 62 3.08 2.82 -20.63
CA ALA A 62 2.40 3.73 -21.54
C ALA A 62 2.09 5.08 -20.89
N PHE A 63 1.77 5.08 -19.59
CA PHE A 63 1.39 6.27 -18.84
C PHE A 63 2.37 6.55 -17.69
N GLU A 64 3.30 7.48 -17.93
CA GLU A 64 4.25 7.98 -16.93
C GLU A 64 3.59 9.04 -16.04
N ILE A 65 3.65 8.87 -14.71
CA ILE A 65 2.98 9.75 -13.72
C ILE A 65 3.91 10.25 -12.61
N ALA A 66 5.22 10.04 -12.72
CA ALA A 66 6.13 10.62 -11.75
C ALA A 66 6.05 12.15 -11.74
N HIS A 67 6.10 12.73 -10.54
CA HIS A 67 5.95 14.18 -10.33
C HIS A 67 6.99 15.06 -11.04
N THR A 68 8.16 14.52 -11.42
CA THR A 68 9.18 15.25 -12.17
C THR A 68 9.90 14.35 -13.17
N ALA A 69 10.45 14.95 -14.24
CA ALA A 69 11.29 14.22 -15.21
C ALA A 69 12.48 13.53 -14.54
N GLY A 70 13.12 14.18 -13.55
CA GLY A 70 14.22 13.59 -12.79
C GLY A 70 13.78 12.39 -11.94
N ARG A 71 12.56 12.41 -11.39
CA ARG A 71 11.98 11.24 -10.72
C ARG A 71 11.69 10.13 -11.71
N GLN A 72 11.10 10.46 -12.86
CA GLN A 72 10.79 9.48 -13.90
C GLN A 72 12.06 8.77 -14.41
N GLN A 73 13.16 9.51 -14.59
CA GLN A 73 14.45 8.93 -14.92
C GLN A 73 14.92 7.94 -13.84
N ARG A 74 14.88 8.32 -12.55
CA ARG A 74 15.19 7.37 -11.46
C ARG A 74 14.27 6.15 -11.45
N CYS A 75 12.99 6.31 -11.79
CA CYS A 75 12.08 5.18 -11.91
C CYS A 75 12.58 4.19 -12.98
N ARG A 76 12.94 4.70 -14.16
CA ARG A 76 13.52 3.89 -15.25
C ARG A 76 14.82 3.19 -14.84
N ASP A 77 15.69 3.90 -14.13
CA ASP A 77 17.03 3.41 -13.82
C ASP A 77 17.04 2.42 -12.64
N ARG A 78 16.12 2.58 -11.66
CA ARG A 78 16.21 1.87 -10.38
C ARG A 78 14.98 1.08 -9.97
N PHE A 79 13.80 1.41 -10.49
CA PHE A 79 12.53 0.90 -9.94
C PHE A 79 11.64 0.17 -10.95
N ARG A 80 12.11 -0.07 -12.18
CA ARG A 80 11.33 -0.82 -13.19
C ARG A 80 10.89 -2.20 -12.71
N THR A 81 11.72 -2.91 -11.93
CA THR A 81 11.36 -4.23 -11.41
C THR A 81 10.54 -4.18 -10.12
N ASN A 82 10.24 -2.98 -9.61
CA ASN A 82 9.54 -2.80 -8.35
C ASN A 82 8.03 -2.59 -8.58
N GLY A 83 7.22 -3.66 -8.49
CA GLY A 83 5.76 -3.61 -8.77
C GLY A 83 5.00 -2.53 -7.98
N THR A 84 5.53 -2.19 -6.83
CA THR A 84 5.18 -1.08 -5.94
C THR A 84 5.03 0.31 -6.58
N VAL A 85 5.76 0.60 -7.67
CA VAL A 85 5.70 1.91 -8.34
C VAL A 85 4.68 1.98 -9.48
N TYR A 86 3.91 0.90 -9.67
CA TYR A 86 2.86 0.76 -10.67
C TYR A 86 1.49 0.78 -10.01
N LEU A 87 0.60 1.64 -10.49
CA LEU A 87 -0.76 1.67 -9.98
C LEU A 87 -1.50 0.36 -10.30
N GLU A 88 -1.35 -0.15 -11.52
CA GLU A 88 -1.94 -1.41 -12.00
C GLU A 88 -1.62 -2.60 -11.09
N ALA A 89 -0.39 -2.71 -10.59
CA ALA A 89 0.00 -3.82 -9.71
C ALA A 89 -0.77 -3.81 -8.39
N VAL A 90 -1.09 -2.62 -7.87
CA VAL A 90 -1.92 -2.46 -6.67
C VAL A 90 -3.38 -2.77 -7.02
N LEU A 91 -3.92 -2.14 -8.06
CA LEU A 91 -5.35 -2.24 -8.42
C LEU A 91 -5.77 -3.65 -8.87
N ARG A 92 -4.91 -4.39 -9.58
CA ARG A 92 -5.15 -5.80 -9.95
C ARG A 92 -5.25 -6.73 -8.74
N ASN A 93 -4.76 -6.29 -7.58
CA ASN A 93 -4.81 -7.03 -6.32
C ASN A 93 -5.80 -6.41 -5.33
N GLN A 94 -6.80 -5.67 -5.80
CA GLN A 94 -7.90 -5.17 -4.97
C GLN A 94 -9.24 -5.79 -5.37
N PRO A 95 -10.14 -6.07 -4.41
CA PRO A 95 -11.53 -6.32 -4.70
C PRO A 95 -12.13 -5.08 -5.39
N TRP A 96 -12.47 -5.20 -6.67
CA TRP A 96 -12.85 -4.04 -7.48
C TRP A 96 -14.12 -3.34 -6.97
N GLY A 97 -15.08 -4.09 -6.44
CA GLY A 97 -16.30 -3.53 -5.84
C GLY A 97 -15.99 -2.61 -4.66
N ASP A 98 -15.22 -3.11 -3.69
CA ASP A 98 -14.82 -2.35 -2.50
C ASP A 98 -13.99 -1.13 -2.87
N PHE A 99 -13.07 -1.29 -3.82
CA PHE A 99 -12.26 -0.19 -4.33
C PHE A 99 -13.11 0.90 -5.00
N SER A 100 -14.01 0.50 -5.90
CA SER A 100 -14.89 1.42 -6.62
C SER A 100 -15.82 2.17 -5.67
N GLN A 101 -16.37 1.49 -4.67
CA GLN A 101 -17.19 2.13 -3.65
C GLN A 101 -16.37 3.13 -2.81
N MET A 102 -15.18 2.74 -2.37
CA MET A 102 -14.31 3.55 -1.51
C MET A 102 -13.81 4.83 -2.18
N TYR A 103 -13.54 4.80 -3.50
CA TYR A 103 -12.97 5.96 -4.20
C TYR A 103 -13.96 6.66 -5.13
N GLY A 104 -14.88 5.95 -5.76
CA GLY A 104 -15.82 6.48 -6.76
C GLY A 104 -17.30 6.33 -6.43
N GLY A 105 -17.66 5.77 -5.27
CA GLY A 105 -19.05 5.67 -4.81
C GLY A 105 -19.60 7.01 -4.34
N ASP A 106 -20.92 7.08 -4.11
CA ASP A 106 -21.61 8.30 -3.68
C ASP A 106 -21.03 8.88 -2.38
N ASP A 107 -20.55 8.03 -1.47
CA ASP A 107 -19.86 8.39 -0.22
C ASP A 107 -18.33 8.13 -0.26
N GLY A 108 -17.77 8.05 -1.47
CA GLY A 108 -16.36 7.73 -1.69
C GLY A 108 -15.40 8.89 -1.39
N THR A 109 -14.12 8.56 -1.23
CA THR A 109 -13.05 9.52 -0.90
C THR A 109 -12.72 10.51 -2.04
N LEU A 110 -12.96 10.16 -3.30
CA LEU A 110 -12.78 11.08 -4.45
C LEU A 110 -14.11 11.65 -4.91
N GLN A 111 -14.97 12.05 -3.98
CA GLN A 111 -16.16 12.86 -4.29
C GLN A 111 -15.74 14.10 -5.08
N LEU A 112 -16.16 14.15 -6.35
CA LEU A 112 -16.23 15.40 -7.06
C LEU A 112 -17.44 16.16 -6.50
N PRO A 113 -17.33 17.47 -6.19
CA PRO A 113 -18.49 18.24 -5.79
C PRO A 113 -19.50 18.22 -6.93
N PHE A 114 -20.53 17.38 -6.80
CA PHE A 114 -21.69 17.38 -7.68
C PHE A 114 -22.49 18.64 -7.36
N ASN A 115 -22.21 19.72 -8.10
CA ASN A 115 -23.12 20.85 -8.15
C ASN A 115 -24.33 20.40 -8.97
N ARG A 116 -25.36 19.89 -8.30
CA ARG A 116 -26.66 19.58 -8.92
C ARG A 116 -27.35 20.93 -9.19
N GLY A 117 -27.21 21.42 -10.42
CA GLY A 117 -28.11 22.42 -10.99
C GLY A 117 -29.49 21.83 -11.24
#